data_AF-K1SNH2-F1
#
_entry.id   AF-K1SNH2-F1
#
_cell.length_a   1.000
_cell.length_b   1.000
_cell.length_c   1.000
_cell.angle_alpha   90.00
_cell.angle_beta   90.00
_cell.angle_gamma   90.00
#
_symmetry.space_group_name_H-M   'P 1'
#
loop_
_entity.id
_entity.type
_entity.pdbx_description
1 polymer ?
#
loop_
_entity_poly.entity_id
_entity_poly.type
_entity_poly.pdbx_seq_one_letter_code
_entity_poly.pdbx_strand_id
1 'polypeptide(L)'
;HCVYYGASLFPQCERQHLHGEIVSFGVLCLLTYDGQFEERNRIFEFNRSIGLPCTLGEIALTPDDVPAIAHKAASVVEWKYVPGNPTEDAFINAILATDKAGKEFLADK
;
A
#
# COMPACT_ATOMS: atom_id res chain seq x y z
N HIS A 1 7.66 3.90 0.56
CA HIS A 1 7.40 5.26 1.11
C HIS A 1 6.36 6.05 0.33
N CYS A 2 6.28 5.97 -1.00
CA CYS A 2 5.25 6.69 -1.78
C CYS A 2 3.81 6.51 -1.26
N VAL A 3 3.42 5.28 -0.90
CA VAL A 3 2.11 5.00 -0.27
C VAL A 3 1.93 5.78 1.03
N TYR A 4 2.95 5.80 1.90
CA TYR A 4 2.93 6.57 3.16
C TYR A 4 2.72 8.07 2.91
N TYR A 5 3.44 8.67 1.97
CA TYR A 5 3.29 10.10 1.66
C TYR A 5 1.91 10.46 1.09
N GLY A 6 1.27 9.55 0.37
CA GLY A 6 -0.11 9.73 -0.07
C GLY A 6 -1.10 9.54 1.08
N ALA A 7 -0.91 8.50 1.90
CA ALA A 7 -1.75 8.20 3.05
C ALA A 7 -1.72 9.30 4.12
N SER A 8 -0.59 10.00 4.29
CA SER A 8 -0.45 11.12 5.22
C SER A 8 -1.31 12.34 4.86
N LEU A 9 -1.93 12.37 3.67
CA LEU A 9 -2.95 13.38 3.35
C LEU A 9 -4.24 13.22 4.16
N PHE A 10 -4.48 12.03 4.71
CA PHE A 10 -5.71 11.65 5.38
C PHE A 10 -5.52 11.71 6.90
N PRO A 11 -6.09 12.71 7.61
CA PRO A 11 -5.86 12.89 9.04
C PRO A 11 -6.26 11.67 9.87
N GLN A 12 -7.25 10.89 9.41
CA GLN A 12 -7.66 9.66 10.07
C GLN A 12 -6.56 8.59 10.05
N CYS A 13 -5.77 8.52 8.97
CA CYS A 13 -4.68 7.56 8.82
C CYS A 13 -3.53 7.93 9.78
N GLU A 14 -3.09 9.19 9.76
CA GLU A 14 -2.01 9.67 10.65
C GLU A 14 -2.36 9.60 12.15
N ARG A 15 -3.63 9.76 12.50
CA ARG A 15 -4.07 9.71 13.91
C ARG A 15 -4.21 8.29 14.45
N GLN A 16 -4.51 7.33 13.58
CA GLN A 16 -4.83 5.95 13.99
C GLN A 16 -3.67 4.98 13.80
N HIS A 17 -2.72 5.32 12.93
CA HIS A 17 -1.62 4.42 12.55
C HIS A 17 -0.26 5.08 12.69
N LEU A 18 0.70 4.28 13.14
CA LEU A 18 2.12 4.63 13.18
C LEU A 18 2.72 4.55 11.77
N HIS A 19 3.80 5.29 11.57
CA HIS A 19 4.56 5.29 10.31
C HIS A 19 4.88 3.88 9.80
N GLY A 20 5.35 2.99 10.69
CA GLY A 20 5.72 1.63 10.36
C GLY A 20 4.56 0.76 9.88
N GLU A 21 3.34 1.00 10.37
CA GLU A 21 2.14 0.25 9.94
C GLU A 21 1.80 0.58 8.49
N ILE A 22 1.75 1.88 8.16
CA ILE A 22 1.46 2.36 6.81
C ILE A 22 2.59 1.97 5.84
N VAL A 23 3.85 2.07 6.27
CA VAL A 23 5.00 1.63 5.45
C VAL A 23 4.94 0.13 5.19
N SER A 24 4.55 -0.69 6.17
CA SER A 24 4.41 -2.13 5.99
C SER A 24 3.38 -2.48 4.91
N PHE A 25 2.21 -1.82 4.91
CA PHE A 25 1.24 -1.95 3.81
C PHE A 25 1.84 -1.48 2.47
N GLY A 26 2.60 -0.38 2.49
CA GLY A 26 3.31 0.11 1.31
C GLY A 26 4.31 -0.89 0.69
N VAL A 27 4.91 -1.79 1.49
CA VAL A 27 5.78 -2.87 1.00
C VAL A 27 4.96 -3.91 0.23
N LEU A 28 3.77 -4.27 0.72
CA LEU A 28 2.86 -5.16 -0.01
C LEU A 28 2.46 -4.55 -1.37
N CYS A 29 2.18 -3.24 -1.41
CA CYS A 29 1.91 -2.54 -2.67
C CYS A 29 3.09 -2.56 -3.64
N LEU A 30 4.32 -2.38 -3.13
CA LEU A 30 5.53 -2.45 -3.94
C LEU A 30 5.72 -3.84 -4.56
N LEU A 31 5.57 -4.90 -3.76
CA LEU A 31 5.70 -6.28 -4.24
C LEU A 31 4.62 -6.62 -5.27
N THR A 32 3.40 -6.12 -5.09
CA THR A 32 2.32 -6.26 -6.09
C THR A 32 2.66 -5.49 -7.37
N TYR A 33 3.19 -4.27 -7.26
CA TYR A 33 3.60 -3.45 -8.40
C TYR A 33 4.70 -4.15 -9.23
N ASP A 34 5.67 -4.76 -8.56
CA ASP A 34 6.78 -5.48 -9.19
C ASP A 34 6.42 -6.92 -9.63
N GLY A 35 5.18 -7.37 -9.39
CA GLY A 35 4.73 -8.73 -9.72
C GLY A 35 5.34 -9.84 -8.85
N GLN A 36 5.93 -9.50 -7.70
CA GLN A 36 6.58 -10.43 -6.77
C GLN A 36 5.57 -11.09 -5.82
N PHE A 37 4.61 -11.84 -6.37
CA PHE A 37 3.46 -12.35 -5.62
C PHE A 37 3.79 -13.41 -4.56
N GLU A 38 4.79 -14.25 -4.79
CA GLU A 38 5.24 -15.23 -3.80
C GLU A 38 5.77 -14.53 -2.55
N GLU A 39 6.64 -13.53 -2.74
CA GLU A 39 7.19 -12.75 -1.63
C GLU A 39 6.10 -11.92 -0.95
N ARG A 40 5.19 -11.30 -1.72
CA ARG A 40 4.01 -10.60 -1.18
C ARG A 40 3.21 -11.50 -0.24
N ASN A 41 2.95 -12.75 -0.63
CA ASN A 41 2.20 -13.69 0.19
C ASN A 41 2.96 -14.08 1.48
N ARG A 42 4.30 -14.20 1.42
CA ARG A 42 5.13 -14.39 2.63
C ARG A 42 5.04 -13.18 3.56
N ILE A 43 5.06 -11.97 3.02
CA ILE A 43 4.90 -10.73 3.80
C ILE A 43 3.48 -10.60 4.36
N PHE A 44 2.43 -11.05 3.66
CA PHE A 44 1.07 -11.12 4.23
C PHE A 44 1.03 -11.99 5.49
N GLU A 45 1.56 -13.21 5.42
CA GLU A 45 1.63 -14.12 6.58
C GLU A 45 2.43 -13.50 7.73
N PHE A 46 3.58 -12.90 7.43
CA PHE A 46 4.39 -12.23 8.43
C PHE A 46 3.64 -11.05 9.08
N ASN A 47 3.12 -10.13 8.28
CA ASN A 47 2.37 -8.96 8.75
C ASN A 47 1.22 -9.41 9.66
N ARG A 48 0.42 -10.38 9.20
CA ARG A 48 -0.70 -10.91 9.98
C ARG A 48 -0.26 -11.52 11.30
N SER A 49 0.87 -12.25 11.33
CA SER A 49 1.38 -12.90 12.54
C SER A 49 1.75 -11.92 13.66
N ILE A 50 2.05 -10.67 13.33
CA ILE A 50 2.42 -9.61 14.29
C ILE A 50 1.42 -8.44 14.33
N GLY A 51 0.26 -8.58 13.71
CA GLY A 51 -0.82 -7.59 13.74
C GLY A 51 -0.61 -6.36 12.84
N LEU A 52 0.23 -6.44 11.82
CA LEU A 52 0.41 -5.38 10.82
C LEU A 52 -0.66 -5.44 9.72
N PRO A 53 -0.99 -4.29 9.11
CA PRO A 53 -2.07 -4.18 8.14
C PRO A 53 -1.76 -4.93 6.83
N CYS A 54 -2.81 -5.49 6.24
CA CYS A 54 -2.80 -6.22 4.97
C CYS A 54 -3.77 -5.60 3.94
N THR A 55 -4.63 -4.67 4.35
CA THR A 55 -5.65 -4.03 3.50
C THR A 55 -5.67 -2.51 3.68
N LEU A 56 -6.30 -1.78 2.74
CA LEU A 56 -6.54 -0.34 2.87
C LEU A 56 -7.40 -0.02 4.10
N GLY A 57 -8.42 -0.84 4.35
CA GLY A 57 -9.33 -0.65 5.46
C GLY A 57 -8.64 -0.71 6.82
N GLU A 58 -7.62 -1.56 6.95
CA GLU A 58 -6.80 -1.68 8.17
C GLU A 58 -5.85 -0.49 8.41
N ILE A 59 -5.71 0.41 7.44
CA ILE A 59 -5.01 1.71 7.61
C ILE A 59 -5.96 2.91 7.47
N ALA A 60 -7.26 2.71 7.71
CA ALA A 60 -8.30 3.75 7.65
C ALA A 60 -8.42 4.46 6.28
N LEU A 61 -8.18 3.72 5.19
CA LEU A 61 -8.33 4.18 3.82
C LEU A 61 -9.35 3.34 3.04
N THR A 62 -9.83 3.91 1.94
CA THR A 62 -10.78 3.28 1.02
C THR A 62 -10.24 3.29 -0.43
N PRO A 63 -10.79 2.46 -1.32
CA PRO A 63 -10.44 2.50 -2.75
C PRO A 63 -10.59 3.90 -3.39
N ASP A 64 -11.56 4.70 -2.93
CA ASP A 64 -11.83 6.04 -3.46
C ASP A 64 -10.73 7.06 -3.10
N ASP A 65 -9.92 6.76 -2.08
CA ASP A 65 -8.80 7.60 -1.64
C ASP A 65 -7.54 7.38 -2.50
N VAL A 66 -7.45 6.24 -3.20
CA VAL A 66 -6.25 5.80 -3.92
C VAL A 66 -5.79 6.75 -5.03
N PRO A 67 -6.68 7.39 -5.83
CA PRO A 67 -6.25 8.38 -6.81
C PRO A 67 -5.52 9.58 -6.17
N ALA A 68 -5.99 10.07 -5.02
CA ALA A 68 -5.33 11.16 -4.31
C ALA A 68 -3.95 10.75 -3.76
N ILE A 69 -3.83 9.51 -3.28
CA ILE A 69 -2.56 8.91 -2.84
C ILE A 69 -1.56 8.86 -4.00
N ALA A 70 -1.99 8.39 -5.18
CA ALA A 70 -1.13 8.29 -6.36
C ALA A 70 -0.67 9.66 -6.86
N HIS A 71 -1.57 10.63 -6.94
CA HIS A 71 -1.23 11.98 -7.35
C HIS A 71 -0.21 12.63 -6.41
N LYS A 72 -0.37 12.43 -5.09
CA LYS A 72 0.59 12.91 -4.11
C LYS A 72 1.94 12.20 -4.22
N ALA A 73 1.93 10.89 -4.40
CA ALA A 73 3.13 10.09 -4.60
C ALA A 73 3.93 10.57 -5.83
N ALA A 74 3.25 10.88 -6.94
CA ALA A 74 3.89 11.39 -8.16
C ALA A 74 4.59 12.75 -7.98
N SER A 75 4.26 13.50 -6.91
CA SER A 75 4.88 14.78 -6.59
C SER A 75 6.17 14.68 -5.75
N VAL A 76 6.46 13.53 -5.12
CA VAL A 76 7.62 13.38 -4.23
C VAL A 76 8.88 12.97 -4.97
N VAL A 77 10.04 13.21 -4.36
CA VAL A 77 11.35 13.00 -5.01
C VAL A 77 11.61 11.51 -5.27
N GLU A 78 11.15 10.63 -4.38
CA GLU A 78 11.32 9.19 -4.47
C GLU A 78 10.71 8.64 -5.76
N TRP A 79 9.59 9.20 -6.23
CA TRP A 79 8.93 8.81 -7.48
C TRP A 79 9.86 8.95 -8.71
N LYS A 80 10.75 9.94 -8.69
CA LYS A 80 11.70 10.21 -9.79
C LYS A 80 12.84 9.20 -9.85
N TYR A 81 13.12 8.51 -8.75
CA TYR A 81 14.22 7.55 -8.64
C TYR A 81 13.76 6.10 -8.69
N VAL A 82 12.45 5.86 -8.79
CA VAL A 82 11.92 4.51 -9.04
C VAL A 82 12.42 4.03 -10.40
N PRO A 83 13.03 2.84 -10.49
CA PRO A 83 13.43 2.25 -11.76
C PRO A 83 12.23 2.11 -12.71
N GLY A 84 12.43 2.42 -13.99
CA GLY A 84 11.36 2.40 -15.00
C GLY A 84 10.64 3.74 -15.12
N ASN A 85 9.52 3.74 -15.86
CA ASN A 85 8.66 4.91 -16.03
C ASN A 85 7.37 4.70 -15.23
N PRO A 86 7.37 5.01 -13.91
CA PRO A 86 6.18 4.83 -13.09
C PRO A 86 5.05 5.74 -13.56
N THR A 87 3.83 5.20 -13.62
CA THR A 87 2.61 5.95 -13.92
C THR A 87 1.66 5.90 -12.73
N GLU A 88 0.85 6.95 -12.56
CA GLU A 88 -0.19 6.97 -11.52
C GLU A 88 -1.15 5.78 -11.68
N ASP A 89 -1.58 5.46 -12.91
CA ASP A 89 -2.47 4.32 -13.18
C ASP A 89 -1.90 2.97 -12.74
N ALA A 90 -0.63 2.70 -13.03
CA ALA A 90 0.01 1.45 -12.60
C ALA A 90 0.10 1.38 -11.07
N PHE A 91 0.37 2.52 -10.42
CA PHE A 91 0.46 2.60 -8.96
C PHE A 91 -0.92 2.44 -8.29
N ILE A 92 -1.96 3.07 -8.83
CA ILE A 92 -3.36 2.90 -8.40
C ILE A 92 -3.75 1.42 -8.51
N ASN A 93 -3.51 0.81 -9.67
CA ASN A 93 -3.83 -0.59 -9.91
C ASN A 93 -3.10 -1.52 -8.92
N ALA A 94 -1.83 -1.25 -8.62
CA ALA A 94 -1.07 -2.04 -7.65
C ALA A 94 -1.63 -1.91 -6.22
N ILE A 95 -2.04 -0.71 -5.79
CA ILE A 95 -2.65 -0.50 -4.47
C ILE A 95 -3.99 -1.25 -4.39
N LEU A 96 -4.86 -1.09 -5.38
CA LEU A 96 -6.16 -1.76 -5.43
C LEU A 96 -6.04 -3.29 -5.51
N ALA A 97 -5.09 -3.79 -6.30
CA ALA A 97 -4.80 -5.22 -6.40
C ALA A 97 -4.24 -5.78 -5.08
N THR A 98 -3.44 -4.99 -4.35
CA THR A 98 -2.95 -5.36 -3.02
C THR A 98 -4.08 -5.45 -2.01
N ASP A 99 -4.96 -4.45 -1.97
CA ASP A 99 -6.13 -4.46 -1.09
C ASP A 99 -7.05 -5.66 -1.35
N LYS A 100 -7.32 -5.95 -2.63
CA LYS A 100 -8.07 -7.13 -3.03
C LYS A 100 -7.39 -8.42 -2.55
N ALA A 101 -6.10 -8.59 -2.82
CA ALA A 101 -5.34 -9.77 -2.41
C ALA A 101 -5.28 -9.93 -0.88
N GLY A 102 -5.17 -8.81 -0.14
CA GLY A 102 -5.22 -8.82 1.31
C GLY A 102 -6.59 -9.26 1.84
N LYS A 103 -7.69 -8.79 1.24
CA LYS A 103 -9.06 -9.23 1.59
C LYS A 103 -9.26 -10.72 1.32
N GLU A 104 -8.79 -11.22 0.19
CA GLU A 104 -8.84 -12.65 -0.15
C GLU A 104 -8.01 -13.48 0.85
N PHE A 105 -6.78 -13.05 1.15
CA PHE A 105 -5.92 -13.68 2.14
C PHE A 105 -6.55 -13.76 3.54
N LEU A 106 -7.24 -12.70 3.98
CA LEU A 106 -7.92 -12.67 5.27
C LEU A 106 -9.21 -13.51 5.30
N ALA A 107 -9.86 -13.74 4.16
CA ALA A 107 -11.05 -14.58 4.07
C ALA A 107 -10.73 -16.08 4.12
N ASP A 108 -9.51 -16.47 3.72
CA ASP A 108 -9.03 -17.85 3.73
C ASP A 108 -8.48 -18.31 5.11
N LYS A 109 -8.58 -17.47 6.15
CA LYS A 109 -8.06 -17.72 7.52
C LYS A 109 -9.19 -17.77 8.54
#